data_AF-A0A7X3P3C6-F1
#
_entry.id   AF-A0A7X3P3C6-F1
#
_cell.length_a   1.000
_cell.length_b   1.000
_cell.length_c   1.000
_cell.angle_alpha   90.00
_cell.angle_beta   90.00
_cell.angle_gamma   90.00
#
_symmetry.space_group_name_H-M   'P 1'
#
loop_
_entity.id
_entity.type
_entity.pdbx_description
1 polymer ?
#
loop_
_entity_poly.entity_id
_entity_poly.type
_entity_poly.pdbx_seq_one_letter_code
_entity_poly.pdbx_strand_id
1 'polypeptide(L)'
;MKKQWFVLSAIAAIAMVGMFVFENTAAAHREVRNKREYRKDNARATRGRIATLNPVATLNQSWIDLTFGVELDTETLAKVHPIYQKTREALQTQIKEARASDEKRAAVKKLRESIKETQTQFYASLKEVLTEEQMTKLTELTKKRQTEAKKRVSERRRSQREFRRHR
;
A
#
# COMPACT_ATOMS: atom_id res chain seq x y z
N MET A 1 -25.99 24.21 18.96
CA MET A 1 -24.94 24.37 17.92
C MET A 1 -23.87 23.26 17.90
N LYS A 2 -23.99 22.14 18.65
CA LYS A 2 -22.95 21.07 18.68
C LYS A 2 -23.17 19.90 17.70
N LYS A 3 -24.38 19.73 17.15
CA LYS A 3 -24.71 18.61 16.25
C LYS A 3 -24.32 18.83 14.77
N GLN A 4 -24.23 20.08 14.31
CA GLN A 4 -23.87 20.37 12.91
C GLN A 4 -22.39 20.11 12.60
N TRP A 5 -21.50 20.23 13.59
CA TRP A 5 -20.05 20.01 13.40
C TRP A 5 -19.70 18.51 13.23
N PHE A 6 -20.44 17.62 13.90
CA PHE A 6 -20.24 16.16 13.72
C PHE A 6 -20.69 15.66 12.35
N VAL A 7 -21.76 16.22 11.79
CA VAL A 7 -22.27 15.81 10.47
C VAL A 7 -21.32 16.26 9.35
N LEU A 8 -20.72 17.46 9.45
CA LEU A 8 -19.73 17.95 8.49
C LEU A 8 -18.42 17.15 8.52
N SER A 9 -17.97 16.72 9.71
CA SER A 9 -16.77 15.88 9.88
C SER A 9 -16.93 14.50 9.23
N ALA A 10 -18.07 13.84 9.42
CA ALA A 10 -18.35 12.53 8.82
C ALA A 10 -18.42 12.61 7.28
N ILE A 11 -18.98 13.69 6.73
CA ILE A 11 -19.07 13.90 5.28
C ILE A 11 -17.67 14.09 4.67
N ALA A 12 -16.75 14.77 5.35
CA ALA A 12 -15.38 14.94 4.87
C ALA A 12 -14.60 13.62 4.83
N ALA A 13 -14.74 12.77 5.86
CA ALA A 13 -14.13 11.44 5.88
C ALA A 13 -14.69 10.54 4.78
N ILE A 14 -16.01 10.57 4.54
CA ILE A 14 -16.66 9.79 3.48
C ILE A 14 -16.25 10.29 2.09
N ALA A 15 -16.11 11.60 1.88
CA ALA A 15 -15.67 12.17 0.61
C ALA A 15 -14.21 11.81 0.27
N MET A 16 -13.30 11.82 1.25
CA MET A 16 -11.91 11.38 1.05
C MET A 16 -11.82 9.89 0.73
N VAL A 17 -12.63 9.05 1.40
CA VAL A 17 -12.71 7.61 1.12
C VAL A 17 -13.33 7.34 -0.25
N GLY A 18 -14.36 8.11 -0.62
CA GLY A 18 -15.02 8.03 -1.94
C GLY A 18 -14.06 8.35 -3.08
N MET A 19 -13.29 9.43 -2.97
CA MET A 19 -12.22 9.76 -3.94
C MET A 19 -11.13 8.67 -3.98
N PHE A 20 -10.73 8.12 -2.83
CA PHE A 20 -9.71 7.06 -2.74
C PHE A 20 -10.13 5.74 -3.41
N VAL A 21 -11.40 5.32 -3.26
CA VAL A 21 -11.94 4.12 -3.92
C VAL A 21 -12.08 4.34 -5.43
N PHE A 22 -12.49 5.52 -5.85
CA PHE A 22 -12.65 5.85 -7.27
C PHE A 22 -11.29 5.91 -8.00
N GLU A 23 -10.25 6.49 -7.39
CA GLU A 23 -8.90 6.51 -7.99
C GLU A 23 -8.27 5.12 -8.09
N ASN A 24 -8.40 4.27 -7.06
CA ASN A 24 -7.86 2.90 -7.08
C ASN A 24 -8.57 2.00 -8.12
N THR A 25 -9.89 2.13 -8.25
CA THR A 25 -10.68 1.35 -9.23
C THR A 25 -10.46 1.82 -10.66
N ALA A 26 -10.36 3.14 -10.89
CA ALA A 26 -10.03 3.70 -12.20
C ALA A 26 -8.60 3.35 -12.65
N ALA A 27 -7.62 3.35 -11.74
CA ALA A 27 -6.24 2.94 -12.04
C ALA A 27 -6.16 1.44 -12.42
N ALA A 28 -6.93 0.58 -11.74
CA ALA A 28 -7.02 -0.84 -12.05
C ALA A 28 -7.67 -1.11 -13.43
N HIS A 29 -8.66 -0.31 -13.83
CA HIS A 29 -9.33 -0.48 -15.13
C HIS A 29 -8.55 0.11 -16.32
N ARG A 30 -7.75 1.17 -16.14
CA ARG A 30 -6.91 1.72 -17.23
C ARG A 30 -5.81 0.77 -17.69
N GLU A 31 -5.34 -0.14 -16.84
CA GLU A 31 -4.23 -1.05 -17.18
C GLU A 31 -4.65 -2.25 -18.05
N VAL A 32 -5.96 -2.52 -18.18
CA VAL A 32 -6.48 -3.69 -18.91
C VAL A 32 -6.71 -3.39 -20.39
N ARG A 33 -6.94 -2.13 -20.78
CA ARG A 33 -7.30 -1.77 -22.17
C ARG A 33 -6.14 -1.69 -23.16
N ASN A 34 -4.89 -1.52 -22.70
CA ASN A 34 -3.72 -1.31 -23.57
C ASN A 34 -2.78 -2.53 -23.71
N LYS A 35 -3.21 -3.75 -23.36
CA LYS A 35 -2.36 -4.96 -23.31
C LYS A 35 -2.53 -5.93 -24.49
N ARG A 36 -2.85 -5.44 -25.68
CA ARG A 36 -2.81 -6.23 -26.92
C ARG A 36 -1.98 -5.51 -27.99
N GLU A 37 -0.66 -5.47 -27.79
CA GLU A 37 0.36 -5.58 -28.83
C GLU A 37 1.75 -5.29 -28.24
N TYR A 38 2.79 -5.92 -28.81
CA TYR A 38 4.23 -5.80 -28.50
C TYR A 38 4.87 -6.76 -27.46
N ARG A 39 5.18 -7.96 -27.99
CA ARG A 39 6.44 -8.77 -27.97
C ARG A 39 7.62 -8.42 -27.02
N LYS A 40 8.35 -9.51 -26.67
CA LYS A 40 9.75 -9.69 -26.18
C LYS A 40 10.02 -9.88 -24.67
N ASP A 41 9.73 -11.10 -24.23
CA ASP A 41 10.33 -12.06 -23.28
C ASP A 41 11.36 -11.70 -22.18
N ASN A 42 11.92 -10.49 -22.08
CA ASN A 42 12.76 -10.09 -20.92
C ASN A 42 12.19 -8.91 -20.12
N ALA A 43 11.35 -8.07 -20.75
CA ALA A 43 10.67 -6.98 -20.06
C ALA A 43 9.55 -7.48 -19.13
N ARG A 44 8.94 -8.64 -19.44
CA ARG A 44 7.82 -9.21 -18.67
C ARG A 44 8.25 -9.74 -17.31
N ALA A 45 9.43 -10.38 -17.24
CA ALA A 45 9.99 -10.87 -15.97
C ALA A 45 10.30 -9.72 -15.02
N THR A 46 10.81 -8.60 -15.53
CA THR A 46 11.25 -7.47 -14.68
C THR A 46 10.12 -6.49 -14.37
N ARG A 47 9.19 -6.22 -15.30
CA ARG A 47 7.91 -5.55 -14.97
C ARG A 47 7.11 -6.37 -13.95
N GLY A 48 7.09 -7.70 -14.07
CA GLY A 48 6.49 -8.58 -13.08
C GLY A 48 7.16 -8.46 -11.71
N ARG A 49 8.50 -8.45 -11.65
CA ARG A 49 9.26 -8.30 -10.40
C ARG A 49 9.09 -6.94 -9.74
N ILE A 50 9.02 -5.84 -10.50
CA ILE A 50 8.71 -4.51 -9.93
C ILE A 50 7.24 -4.47 -9.50
N ALA A 51 6.31 -5.05 -10.27
CA ALA A 51 4.89 -5.14 -9.88
C ALA A 51 4.65 -6.01 -8.63
N THR A 52 5.55 -6.97 -8.33
CA THR A 52 5.47 -7.71 -7.05
C THR A 52 5.84 -6.86 -5.84
N LEU A 53 6.60 -5.78 -6.02
CA LEU A 53 6.82 -4.79 -4.99
C LEU A 53 5.63 -3.85 -5.02
N ASN A 54 4.69 -4.05 -4.09
CA ASN A 54 3.51 -3.21 -3.97
C ASN A 54 3.57 -2.32 -2.70
N PRO A 55 4.59 -1.45 -2.58
CA PRO A 55 4.78 -0.66 -1.36
C PRO A 55 3.67 0.38 -1.17
N VAL A 56 3.09 0.89 -2.26
CA VAL A 56 1.98 1.84 -2.22
C VAL A 56 0.72 1.16 -1.68
N ALA A 57 0.39 -0.07 -2.09
CA ALA A 57 -0.75 -0.77 -1.50
C ALA A 57 -0.53 -1.09 -0.02
N THR A 58 0.70 -1.46 0.37
CA THR A 58 1.03 -1.65 1.80
C THR A 58 0.83 -0.37 2.59
N LEU A 59 1.32 0.78 2.09
CA LEU A 59 1.13 2.08 2.73
C LEU A 59 -0.35 2.48 2.80
N ASN A 60 -1.10 2.28 1.72
CA ASN A 60 -2.55 2.50 1.66
C ASN A 60 -3.28 1.68 2.72
N GLN A 61 -2.85 0.44 2.93
CA GLN A 61 -3.44 -0.40 3.96
C GLN A 61 -3.10 0.09 5.37
N SER A 62 -1.88 0.59 5.60
CA SER A 62 -1.55 1.27 6.86
C SER A 62 -2.43 2.50 7.09
N TRP A 63 -2.75 3.27 6.04
CA TRP A 63 -3.70 4.39 6.15
C TRP A 63 -5.12 3.95 6.53
N ILE A 64 -5.61 2.87 5.94
CA ILE A 64 -6.90 2.26 6.31
C ILE A 64 -6.89 1.84 7.77
N ASP A 65 -5.80 1.23 8.25
CA ASP A 65 -5.70 0.86 9.67
C ASP A 65 -5.71 2.06 10.58
N LEU A 66 -4.95 3.11 10.25
CA LEU A 66 -4.93 4.33 11.05
C LEU A 66 -6.35 4.93 11.16
N THR A 67 -7.10 4.89 10.06
CA THR A 67 -8.45 5.47 9.99
C THR A 67 -9.52 4.61 10.68
N PHE A 68 -9.52 3.29 10.43
CA PHE A 68 -10.63 2.41 10.82
C PHE A 68 -10.25 1.30 11.81
N GLY A 69 -8.97 0.94 11.88
CA GLY A 69 -8.49 -0.11 12.78
C GLY A 69 -8.11 0.48 14.13
N VAL A 70 -7.24 1.48 14.11
CA VAL A 70 -6.79 2.25 15.27
C VAL A 70 -7.88 3.23 15.70
N GLU A 71 -8.60 3.80 14.73
CA GLU A 71 -9.67 4.80 14.92
C GLU A 71 -9.11 6.10 15.51
N LEU A 72 -8.11 6.67 14.83
CA LEU A 72 -7.55 7.96 15.21
C LEU A 72 -8.61 9.06 15.16
N ASP A 73 -8.54 9.98 16.12
CA ASP A 73 -9.38 11.17 16.11
C ASP A 73 -9.04 12.09 14.92
N THR A 74 -9.94 13.01 14.59
CA THR A 74 -9.80 13.88 13.41
C THR A 74 -8.57 14.78 13.48
N GLU A 75 -8.16 15.24 14.67
CA GLU A 75 -6.99 16.09 14.83
C GLU A 75 -5.71 15.30 14.56
N THR A 76 -5.62 14.10 15.13
CA THR A 76 -4.49 13.19 14.90
C THR A 76 -4.44 12.73 13.45
N LEU A 77 -5.57 12.42 12.82
CA LEU A 77 -5.63 12.11 11.38
C LEU A 77 -5.16 13.28 10.51
N ALA A 78 -5.50 14.52 10.87
CA ALA A 78 -5.02 15.70 10.15
C ALA A 78 -3.50 15.86 10.22
N LYS A 79 -2.87 15.48 11.34
CA LYS A 79 -1.41 15.46 11.50
C LYS A 79 -0.73 14.29 10.76
N VAL A 80 -1.38 13.13 10.72
CA VAL A 80 -0.84 11.92 10.06
C VAL A 80 -1.00 11.97 8.53
N HIS A 81 -2.07 12.59 8.03
CA HIS A 81 -2.35 12.71 6.60
C HIS A 81 -1.17 13.25 5.76
N PRO A 82 -0.51 14.38 6.10
CA PRO A 82 0.64 14.86 5.33
C PRO A 82 1.83 13.89 5.36
N ILE A 83 2.05 13.15 6.46
CA ILE A 83 3.08 12.10 6.55
C ILE A 83 2.80 10.99 5.54
N TYR A 84 1.54 10.53 5.50
CA TYR A 84 1.07 9.53 4.54
C TYR A 84 1.22 10.01 3.10
N GLN A 85 0.76 11.22 2.78
CA GLN A 85 0.84 11.76 1.41
C GLN A 85 2.29 11.87 0.93
N LYS A 86 3.17 12.46 1.74
CA LYS A 86 4.60 12.60 1.42
C LYS A 86 5.26 11.24 1.17
N THR A 87 4.93 10.25 1.99
CA THR A 87 5.46 8.89 1.85
C THR A 87 4.92 8.22 0.59
N ARG A 88 3.64 8.39 0.27
CA ARG A 88 3.01 7.86 -0.94
C ARG A 88 3.66 8.43 -2.19
N GLU A 89 3.87 9.74 -2.24
CA GLU A 89 4.53 10.42 -3.36
C GLU A 89 5.97 9.94 -3.54
N ALA A 90 6.74 9.85 -2.45
CA ALA A 90 8.11 9.33 -2.48
C ALA A 90 8.16 7.91 -3.06
N LEU A 91 7.29 7.00 -2.58
CA LEU A 91 7.20 5.63 -3.10
C LEU A 91 6.80 5.59 -4.58
N GLN A 92 5.86 6.43 -5.01
CA GLN A 92 5.45 6.51 -6.41
C GLN A 92 6.59 6.98 -7.30
N THR A 93 7.35 7.98 -6.87
CA THR A 93 8.52 8.49 -7.58
C THR A 93 9.61 7.42 -7.69
N GLN A 94 9.97 6.76 -6.59
CA GLN A 94 10.93 5.66 -6.59
C GLN A 94 10.52 4.52 -7.55
N ILE A 95 9.23 4.16 -7.58
CA ILE A 95 8.71 3.17 -8.53
C ILE A 95 8.85 3.66 -9.98
N LYS A 96 8.52 4.92 -10.26
CA LYS A 96 8.63 5.50 -11.60
C LYS A 96 10.08 5.51 -12.08
N GLU A 97 11.02 5.94 -11.23
CA GLU A 97 12.46 5.94 -11.52
C GLU A 97 12.98 4.53 -11.79
N ALA A 98 12.65 3.56 -10.94
CA ALA A 98 13.06 2.17 -11.13
C ALA A 98 12.47 1.56 -12.41
N ARG A 99 11.27 1.98 -12.81
CA ARG A 99 10.64 1.58 -14.08
C ARG A 99 11.30 2.24 -15.29
N ALA A 100 11.81 3.46 -15.16
CA ALA A 100 12.49 4.18 -16.23
C ALA A 100 13.93 3.68 -16.45
N SER A 101 14.65 3.28 -15.39
CA SER A 101 16.06 2.87 -15.45
C SER A 101 16.37 1.76 -16.46
N ASP A 102 17.43 1.92 -17.25
CA ASP A 102 17.88 0.90 -18.22
C ASP A 102 18.41 -0.37 -17.53
N GLU A 103 19.04 -0.22 -16.36
CA GLU A 103 19.56 -1.32 -15.54
C GLU A 103 18.51 -1.91 -14.59
N LYS A 104 17.52 -2.59 -15.16
CA LYS A 104 16.35 -3.05 -14.39
C LYS A 104 16.68 -3.91 -13.15
N ARG A 105 17.74 -4.74 -13.18
CA ARG A 105 18.12 -5.59 -12.02
C ARG A 105 18.69 -4.75 -10.88
N ALA A 106 19.58 -3.81 -11.18
CA ALA A 106 20.15 -2.90 -10.19
C ALA A 106 19.07 -1.96 -9.64
N ALA A 107 18.20 -1.45 -10.53
CA ALA A 107 17.05 -0.62 -10.16
C ALA A 107 16.10 -1.32 -9.19
N VAL A 108 15.79 -2.60 -9.40
CA VAL A 108 14.95 -3.38 -8.47
C VAL A 108 15.61 -3.53 -7.10
N LYS A 109 16.93 -3.75 -7.04
CA LYS A 109 17.66 -3.86 -5.77
C LYS A 109 17.61 -2.53 -5.00
N LYS A 110 17.97 -1.43 -5.68
CA LYS A 110 17.89 -0.06 -5.12
C LYS A 110 16.47 0.31 -4.69
N LEU A 111 15.46 -0.08 -5.47
CA LEU A 111 14.05 0.14 -5.13
C LEU A 111 13.67 -0.58 -3.82
N ARG A 112 14.13 -1.81 -3.60
CA ARG A 112 13.83 -2.52 -2.34
C ARG A 112 14.45 -1.85 -1.12
N GLU A 113 15.69 -1.40 -1.27
CA GLU A 113 16.42 -0.71 -0.19
C GLU A 113 15.74 0.64 0.14
N SER A 114 15.45 1.45 -0.89
CA SER A 114 14.74 2.73 -0.72
C SER A 114 13.33 2.58 -0.16
N ILE A 115 12.55 1.58 -0.59
CA ILE A 115 11.25 1.28 0.01
C ILE A 115 11.39 1.00 1.51
N LYS A 116 12.39 0.21 1.92
CA LYS A 116 12.61 -0.14 3.32
C LYS A 116 12.96 1.11 4.14
N GLU A 117 13.81 1.97 3.59
CA GLU A 117 14.18 3.24 4.22
C GLU A 117 12.97 4.17 4.36
N THR A 118 12.20 4.37 3.28
CA THR A 118 10.98 5.18 3.27
C THR A 118 9.92 4.65 4.23
N GLN A 119 9.75 3.32 4.33
CA GLN A 119 8.87 2.72 5.34
C GLN A 119 9.37 2.96 6.77
N THR A 120 10.69 2.89 7.00
CA THR A 120 11.28 3.14 8.32
C THR A 120 11.05 4.59 8.73
N GLN A 121 11.27 5.54 7.82
CA GLN A 121 10.98 6.96 8.03
C GLN A 121 9.50 7.21 8.30
N PHE A 122 8.60 6.56 7.54
CA PHE A 122 7.16 6.65 7.77
C PHE A 122 6.79 6.24 9.21
N TYR A 123 7.24 5.08 9.68
CA TYR A 123 6.95 4.65 11.06
C TYR A 123 7.64 5.51 12.12
N ALA A 124 8.81 6.09 11.83
CA ALA A 124 9.47 7.04 12.72
C ALA A 124 8.61 8.31 12.88
N SER A 125 8.16 8.90 11.76
CA SER A 125 7.28 10.07 11.80
C SER A 125 5.93 9.78 12.44
N LEU A 126 5.37 8.57 12.29
CA LEU A 126 4.15 8.19 13.01
C LEU A 126 4.35 8.18 14.53
N LYS A 127 5.51 7.75 15.04
CA LYS A 127 5.78 7.73 16.49
C LYS A 127 5.82 9.12 17.12
N GLU A 128 6.07 10.17 16.34
CA GLU A 128 6.07 11.55 16.82
C GLU A 128 4.65 12.10 17.03
N VAL A 129 3.66 11.50 16.37
CA VAL A 129 2.27 11.98 16.36
C VAL A 129 1.34 11.03 17.12
N LEU A 130 1.61 9.72 17.07
CA LEU A 130 0.78 8.69 17.65
C LEU A 130 1.23 8.32 19.05
N THR A 131 0.29 7.95 19.91
CA THR A 131 0.60 7.37 21.22
C THR A 131 1.19 5.97 21.09
N GLU A 132 1.85 5.50 22.15
CA GLU A 132 2.41 4.14 22.19
C GLU A 132 1.33 3.06 22.01
N GLU A 133 0.14 3.27 22.58
CA GLU A 133 -1.01 2.39 22.42
C GLU A 133 -1.49 2.31 20.97
N GLN A 134 -1.62 3.47 20.30
CA GLN A 134 -2.01 3.55 18.89
C GLN A 134 -0.97 2.89 17.98
N MET A 135 0.32 3.11 18.25
CA MET A 135 1.43 2.46 17.53
C MET A 135 1.44 0.94 17.73
N THR A 136 1.13 0.47 18.94
CA THR A 136 1.03 -0.95 19.25
C THR A 136 -0.12 -1.59 18.48
N LYS A 137 -1.31 -0.98 18.52
CA LYS A 137 -2.50 -1.44 17.78
C LYS A 137 -2.24 -1.48 16.26
N LEU A 138 -1.60 -0.45 15.70
CA LEU A 138 -1.18 -0.44 14.29
C LEU A 138 -0.21 -1.59 13.95
N THR A 139 0.72 -1.88 14.85
CA THR A 139 1.70 -2.95 14.68
C THR A 139 1.03 -4.32 14.70
N GLU A 140 0.06 -4.53 15.59
CA GLU A 140 -0.73 -5.77 15.66
C GLU A 140 -1.54 -6.01 14.39
N LEU A 141 -2.26 -4.99 13.91
CA LEU A 141 -3.00 -5.06 12.65
C LEU A 141 -2.09 -5.40 11.47
N THR A 142 -0.92 -4.78 11.43
CA THR A 142 0.11 -5.06 10.42
C THR A 142 0.62 -6.50 10.50
N LYS A 143 0.94 -7.00 11.71
CA LYS A 143 1.37 -8.39 11.92
C LYS A 143 0.28 -9.39 11.54
N LYS A 144 -0.97 -9.15 11.96
CA LYS A 144 -2.12 -10.01 11.64
C LYS A 144 -2.26 -10.19 10.13
N ARG A 145 -2.21 -9.10 9.38
CA ARG A 145 -2.22 -9.15 7.90
C ARG A 145 -1.07 -9.94 7.31
N GLN A 146 0.15 -9.71 7.79
CA GLN A 146 1.32 -10.44 7.28
C GLN A 146 1.15 -11.94 7.50
N THR A 147 0.62 -12.35 8.66
CA THR A 147 0.33 -13.74 8.97
C THR A 147 -0.78 -14.31 8.09
N GLU A 148 -1.88 -13.59 7.89
CA GLU A 148 -2.96 -14.00 6.98
C GLU A 148 -2.48 -14.13 5.53
N ALA A 149 -1.69 -13.17 5.05
CA ALA A 149 -1.11 -13.23 3.71
C ALA A 149 -0.21 -14.46 3.55
N LYS A 150 0.63 -14.77 4.55
CA LYS A 150 1.46 -15.98 4.56
C LYS A 150 0.61 -17.25 4.52
N LYS A 151 -0.48 -17.29 5.30
CA LYS A 151 -1.41 -18.43 5.35
C LYS A 151 -2.12 -18.64 4.00
N ARG A 152 -2.64 -17.58 3.38
CA ARG A 152 -3.26 -17.67 2.04
C ARG A 152 -2.28 -18.18 0.98
N VAL A 153 -1.02 -17.77 1.05
CA VAL A 153 0.03 -18.24 0.14
C VAL A 153 0.36 -19.72 0.39
N SER A 154 0.45 -20.17 1.63
CA SER A 154 0.74 -21.57 1.94
C SER A 154 -0.42 -22.49 1.52
N GLU A 155 -1.67 -22.10 1.77
CA GLU A 155 -2.87 -22.83 1.34
C GLU A 155 -2.97 -22.93 -0.19
N ARG A 156 -2.69 -21.83 -0.90
CA ARG A 156 -2.65 -21.84 -2.37
C ARG A 156 -1.56 -22.76 -2.91
N ARG A 157 -0.40 -22.82 -2.26
CA ARG A 157 0.67 -23.75 -2.66
C ARG A 157 0.31 -25.20 -2.38
N ARG A 158 -0.38 -25.47 -1.27
CA ARG A 158 -0.85 -26.80 -0.90
C ARG A 158 -1.88 -27.34 -1.90
N SER A 159 -2.93 -26.55 -2.18
CA SER A 159 -3.95 -26.91 -3.18
C SER A 159 -3.37 -27.12 -4.59
N GLN A 160 -2.39 -26.31 -5.01
CA GLN A 160 -1.69 -26.54 -6.28
C GLN A 160 -0.88 -27.84 -6.33
N ARG A 161 -0.29 -28.25 -5.19
CA ARG A 161 0.45 -29.52 -5.11
C ARG A 161 -0.51 -30.71 -5.16
N GLU A 162 -1.65 -30.61 -4.47
CA GLU A 162 -2.69 -31.66 -4.47
C GLU A 162 -3.30 -31.83 -5.88
N PHE A 163 -3.64 -30.73 -6.57
CA PHE A 163 -4.14 -30.78 -7.94
C PHE A 163 -3.16 -31.44 -8.93
N ARG A 164 -1.84 -31.23 -8.75
CA ARG A 164 -0.80 -31.85 -9.59
C ARG A 164 -0.58 -33.34 -9.32
N ARG A 165 -1.01 -33.86 -8.16
CA ARG A 165 -0.88 -35.29 -7.82
C ARG A 165 -2.02 -36.15 -8.38
N HIS A 166 -3.14 -35.52 -8.74
CA HIS A 166 -4.32 -36.19 -9.30
C HIS A 166 -4.42 -36.05 -10.84
N ARG A 167 -3.32 -35.71 -11.50
CA ARG A 167 -3.23 -35.53 -12.96
C ARG A 167 -2.09 -36.38 -13.49
#